data_AF-A0A6I4VW62-F1
#
_entry.id   AF-A0A6I4VW62-F1
#
_cell.length_a   1.000
_cell.length_b   1.000
_cell.length_c   1.000
_cell.angle_alpha   90.00
_cell.angle_beta   90.00
_cell.angle_gamma   90.00
#
_symmetry.space_group_name_H-M   'P 1'
#
loop_
_entity.id
_entity.type
_entity.pdbx_description
1 polymer ?
#
loop_
_entity_poly.entity_id
_entity_poly.type
_entity_poly.pdbx_seq_one_letter_code
_entity_poly.pdbx_strand_id
1 'polypeptide(L)'
;MEVGILDKETLAITLGIIFGFAARLRLLQSDYRQYPTYPHGQVIHLALGLIASALGAVAIPALLKPDYTAVTFLTLAAQQFRDVRNMERETLQKLDETELVPRGFSYIEGIAMVFEGRNYIVILAALFTSAAVMFGGWITGVVVGIVAIVLSSLLKSGKNMGQIGAVYEVPLRVEGASLYAADIYLMNIGLPDNRKRILENGVGIVIEPLNASSRITISNLGQRQAILHDVSSILGVTRDSGEPALTPLAKLDLKDGRLGLVTLPQEKNIPKIIQVIKNVPVLESAVRKPNQFDAKKQV
;
A
#
# COMPACT_ATOMS: atom_id res chain seq x y z
N MET A 1 12.88 -10.31 -51.70
CA MET A 1 12.04 -9.64 -50.69
C MET A 1 11.93 -10.59 -49.49
N GLU A 2 13.05 -10.79 -48.78
CA GLU A 2 13.04 -11.53 -47.53
C GLU A 2 12.45 -10.59 -46.48
N VAL A 3 11.25 -10.92 -45.99
CA VAL A 3 10.71 -10.30 -44.78
C VAL A 3 11.56 -10.84 -43.63
N GLY A 4 12.70 -10.19 -43.42
CA GLY A 4 13.73 -10.59 -42.49
C GLY A 4 13.17 -10.59 -41.07
N ILE A 5 13.26 -11.75 -40.44
CA ILE A 5 13.06 -11.93 -39.00
C ILE A 5 13.87 -10.84 -38.28
N LEU A 6 13.22 -10.05 -37.43
CA LEU A 6 13.88 -9.10 -36.52
C LEU A 6 15.12 -9.78 -35.91
N ASP A 7 16.25 -9.07 -35.86
CA ASP A 7 17.46 -9.62 -35.26
C ASP A 7 17.16 -10.04 -33.80
N LYS A 8 17.90 -11.04 -33.33
CA LYS A 8 17.63 -11.71 -32.04
C LYS A 8 17.58 -10.72 -30.87
N GLU A 9 18.37 -9.67 -30.91
CA GLU A 9 18.40 -8.62 -29.90
C GLU A 9 17.13 -7.77 -29.95
N THR A 10 16.73 -7.31 -31.14
CA THR A 10 15.47 -6.58 -31.30
C THR A 10 14.27 -7.41 -30.87
N LEU A 11 14.22 -8.70 -31.21
CA LEU A 11 13.16 -9.60 -30.71
C LEU A 11 13.13 -9.69 -29.18
N ALA A 12 14.31 -9.79 -28.54
CA ALA A 12 14.41 -9.85 -27.08
C ALA A 12 13.92 -8.55 -26.43
N ILE A 13 14.31 -7.41 -26.99
CA ILE A 13 13.90 -6.08 -26.51
C ILE A 13 12.38 -5.89 -26.69
N THR A 14 11.85 -6.17 -27.88
CA THR A 14 10.43 -6.00 -28.18
C THR A 14 9.55 -6.88 -27.29
N LEU A 15 9.87 -8.18 -27.17
CA LEU A 15 9.10 -9.07 -26.30
C LEU A 15 9.25 -8.68 -24.82
N GLY A 16 10.46 -8.31 -24.37
CA GLY A 16 10.68 -7.81 -23.01
C GLY A 16 9.82 -6.60 -22.68
N ILE A 17 9.75 -5.61 -23.56
CA ILE A 17 8.90 -4.42 -23.38
C ILE A 17 7.43 -4.82 -23.33
N ILE A 18 6.95 -5.65 -24.26
CA ILE A 18 5.54 -6.08 -24.31
C ILE A 18 5.13 -6.78 -23.01
N PHE A 19 5.90 -7.78 -22.57
CA PHE A 19 5.54 -8.54 -21.37
C PHE A 19 5.74 -7.75 -20.08
N GLY A 20 6.77 -6.89 -19.99
CA GLY A 20 6.94 -5.96 -18.88
C GLY A 20 5.79 -4.94 -18.78
N PHE A 21 5.41 -4.34 -19.90
CA PHE A 21 4.29 -3.41 -19.94
C PHE A 21 2.94 -4.11 -19.70
N ALA A 22 2.75 -5.33 -20.17
CA ALA A 22 1.58 -6.13 -19.83
C ALA A 22 1.53 -6.46 -18.33
N ALA A 23 2.67 -6.74 -17.69
CA ALA A 23 2.76 -6.85 -16.23
C ALA A 23 2.38 -5.52 -15.56
N ARG A 24 2.80 -4.38 -16.11
CA ARG A 24 2.37 -3.05 -15.60
C ARG A 24 0.87 -2.88 -15.65
N LEU A 25 0.23 -3.19 -16.78
CA LEU A 25 -1.23 -3.09 -16.93
C LEU A 25 -1.97 -3.97 -15.90
N ARG A 26 -1.46 -5.18 -15.66
CA ARG A 26 -2.00 -6.08 -14.63
C ARG A 26 -1.82 -5.51 -13.21
N LEU A 27 -0.69 -4.88 -12.93
CA LEU A 27 -0.38 -4.30 -11.62
C LEU A 27 -1.11 -2.97 -11.37
N LEU A 28 -1.47 -2.22 -12.42
CA LEU A 28 -2.15 -0.93 -12.35
C LEU A 28 -3.64 -1.05 -11.97
N GLN A 29 -4.18 -2.27 -11.83
CA GLN A 29 -5.56 -2.46 -11.39
C GLN A 29 -5.81 -1.74 -10.05
N SER A 30 -6.66 -0.72 -10.14
CA SER A 30 -7.01 0.27 -9.12
C SER A 30 -7.35 -0.41 -7.79
N ASP A 31 -6.53 -0.11 -6.78
CA ASP A 31 -6.98 -0.23 -5.40
C ASP A 31 -7.65 1.10 -5.05
N TYR A 32 -8.93 1.06 -4.68
CA TYR A 32 -9.71 2.24 -4.29
C TYR A 32 -9.11 2.99 -3.09
N ARG A 33 -8.18 2.36 -2.37
CA ARG A 33 -7.44 2.91 -1.21
C ARG A 33 -6.22 3.76 -1.59
N GLN A 34 -5.75 3.70 -2.84
CA GLN A 34 -4.46 4.27 -3.22
C GLN A 34 -4.59 5.11 -4.48
N TYR A 35 -4.08 6.35 -4.39
CA TYR A 35 -3.63 7.10 -5.56
C TYR A 35 -2.80 6.16 -6.47
N PRO A 36 -2.96 6.17 -7.80
CA PRO A 36 -3.74 7.13 -8.58
C PRO A 36 -5.24 6.77 -8.70
N THR A 37 -6.09 7.61 -8.12
CA THR A 37 -7.54 7.54 -8.34
C THR A 37 -7.93 8.27 -9.63
N TYR A 38 -7.06 9.16 -10.14
CA TYR A 38 -7.30 10.01 -11.30
C TYR A 38 -6.67 9.47 -12.58
N PRO A 39 -7.30 9.68 -13.75
CA PRO A 39 -6.75 9.27 -15.06
C PRO A 39 -5.32 9.77 -15.31
N HIS A 40 -5.00 10.99 -14.88
CA HIS A 40 -3.66 11.55 -15.04
C HIS A 40 -2.58 10.78 -14.27
N GLY A 41 -2.88 10.37 -13.03
CA GLY A 41 -1.96 9.54 -12.25
C GLY A 41 -1.75 8.17 -12.91
N GLN A 42 -2.80 7.57 -13.45
CA GLN A 42 -2.68 6.31 -14.21
C GLN A 42 -1.77 6.47 -15.43
N VAL A 43 -1.88 7.57 -16.18
CA VAL A 43 -1.01 7.87 -17.33
C VAL A 43 0.46 7.98 -16.92
N ILE A 44 0.75 8.71 -15.83
CA ILE A 44 2.12 8.83 -15.30
C ILE A 44 2.68 7.44 -14.98
N HIS A 45 1.88 6.61 -14.33
CA HIS A 45 2.28 5.26 -13.97
C HIS A 45 2.45 4.32 -15.17
N LEU A 46 1.66 4.46 -16.23
CA LEU A 46 1.87 3.74 -17.48
C LEU A 46 3.17 4.16 -18.15
N ALA A 47 3.45 5.47 -18.23
CA ALA A 47 4.70 5.99 -18.78
C ALA A 47 5.92 5.46 -18.01
N LEU A 48 5.90 5.53 -16.68
CA LEU A 48 6.97 5.00 -15.83
C LEU A 48 7.15 3.48 -15.99
N GLY A 49 6.05 2.74 -16.14
CA GLY A 49 6.09 1.30 -16.39
C GLY A 49 6.62 0.94 -17.78
N LEU A 50 6.35 1.75 -18.79
CA LEU A 50 6.93 1.60 -20.12
C LEU A 50 8.45 1.81 -20.06
N ILE A 51 8.91 2.89 -19.40
CA ILE A 51 10.34 3.16 -19.17
C ILE A 51 11.00 2.00 -18.42
N ALA A 52 10.38 1.53 -17.33
CA ALA A 52 10.85 0.40 -16.55
C ALA A 52 10.96 -0.88 -17.40
N SER A 53 9.97 -1.16 -18.24
CA SER A 53 10.00 -2.31 -19.15
C SER A 53 11.11 -2.20 -20.20
N ALA A 54 11.36 -1.00 -20.75
CA ALA A 54 12.45 -0.77 -21.69
C ALA A 54 13.82 -0.97 -21.04
N LEU A 55 14.03 -0.42 -19.83
CA LEU A 55 15.26 -0.60 -19.07
C LEU A 55 15.54 -2.08 -18.78
N GLY A 56 14.53 -2.83 -18.35
CA GLY A 56 14.67 -4.28 -18.11
C GLY A 56 14.95 -5.06 -19.39
N ALA A 57 14.26 -4.76 -20.49
CA ALA A 57 14.37 -5.48 -21.74
C ALA A 57 15.73 -5.31 -22.43
N VAL A 58 16.34 -4.13 -22.33
CA VAL A 58 17.64 -3.82 -22.95
C VAL A 58 18.82 -4.35 -22.13
N ALA A 59 18.64 -4.60 -20.83
CA ALA A 59 19.73 -4.97 -19.91
C ALA A 59 20.54 -6.19 -20.38
N ILE A 60 19.87 -7.28 -20.79
CA ILE A 60 20.57 -8.52 -21.17
C ILE A 60 21.30 -8.38 -22.52
N PRO A 61 20.66 -7.90 -23.61
CA PRO A 61 21.38 -7.62 -24.85
C PRO A 61 22.58 -6.68 -24.65
N ALA A 62 22.45 -5.64 -23.81
CA ALA A 62 23.53 -4.71 -23.54
C ALA A 62 24.71 -5.36 -22.78
N LEU A 63 24.44 -6.20 -21.77
CA LEU A 63 25.47 -6.89 -20.99
C LEU A 63 26.21 -7.98 -21.77
N LEU A 64 25.57 -8.57 -22.78
CA LEU A 64 26.19 -9.57 -23.65
C LEU A 64 27.15 -8.94 -24.68
N LYS A 65 27.06 -7.62 -24.92
CA LYS A 65 28.03 -6.89 -25.72
C LYS A 65 29.19 -6.43 -24.82
N PRO A 66 30.45 -6.49 -25.30
CA PRO A 66 31.62 -6.00 -24.56
C PRO A 66 31.70 -4.47 -24.58
N ASP A 67 30.64 -3.79 -24.12
CA ASP A 67 30.53 -2.34 -24.08
C ASP A 67 30.23 -1.87 -22.65
N TYR A 68 31.08 -1.01 -22.12
CA TYR A 68 30.92 -0.39 -20.80
C TYR A 68 29.65 0.48 -20.70
N THR A 69 29.02 0.82 -21.83
CA THR A 69 27.71 1.50 -21.90
C THR A 69 26.61 0.74 -21.13
N ALA A 70 26.73 -0.58 -20.94
CA ALA A 70 25.82 -1.36 -20.11
C ALA A 70 25.75 -0.89 -18.64
N VAL A 71 26.85 -0.35 -18.10
CA VAL A 71 26.90 0.19 -16.72
C VAL A 71 26.00 1.43 -16.58
N THR A 72 25.89 2.24 -17.62
CA THR A 72 24.98 3.40 -17.66
C THR A 72 23.52 2.96 -17.56
N PHE A 73 23.12 1.88 -18.23
CA PHE A 73 21.75 1.34 -18.15
C PHE A 73 21.39 0.84 -16.75
N LEU A 74 22.32 0.16 -16.07
CA LEU A 74 22.12 -0.28 -14.68
C LEU A 74 21.97 0.93 -13.73
N THR A 75 22.74 1.99 -13.96
CA THR A 75 22.66 3.22 -13.19
C THR A 75 21.32 3.94 -13.40
N LEU A 76 20.84 4.03 -14.64
CA LEU A 76 19.54 4.60 -14.98
C LEU A 76 18.39 3.79 -14.36
N ALA A 77 18.50 2.45 -14.37
CA ALA A 77 17.52 1.58 -13.71
C ALA A 77 17.48 1.82 -12.19
N ALA A 78 18.65 1.96 -11.54
CA ALA A 78 18.72 2.28 -10.11
C ALA A 78 18.09 3.65 -9.77
N GLN A 79 18.33 4.67 -10.61
CA GLN A 79 17.72 5.99 -10.46
C GLN A 79 16.19 5.93 -10.58
N GLN A 80 15.68 5.21 -11.59
CA GLN A 80 14.25 5.06 -11.82
C GLN A 80 13.50 4.54 -10.59
N PHE A 81 14.08 3.64 -9.81
CA PHE A 81 13.44 3.13 -8.60
C PHE A 81 13.28 4.20 -7.52
N ARG A 82 14.35 4.94 -7.24
CA ARG A 82 14.35 6.01 -6.25
C ARG A 82 13.39 7.12 -6.64
N ASP A 83 13.34 7.46 -7.92
CA ASP A 83 12.53 8.55 -8.42
C ASP A 83 11.03 8.21 -8.36
N VAL A 84 10.64 6.96 -8.67
CA VAL A 84 9.24 6.50 -8.49
C VAL A 84 8.81 6.61 -7.03
N ARG A 85 9.62 6.11 -6.09
CA ARG A 85 9.29 6.17 -4.66
C ARG A 85 9.20 7.62 -4.16
N ASN A 86 10.17 8.46 -4.53
CA ASN A 86 10.19 9.86 -4.11
C ASN A 86 8.99 10.63 -4.68
N MET A 87 8.68 10.45 -5.97
CA MET A 87 7.54 11.07 -6.62
C MET A 87 6.22 10.72 -5.90
N GLU A 88 6.00 9.44 -5.59
CA GLU A 88 4.79 9.00 -4.86
C GLU A 88 4.72 9.61 -3.47
N ARG A 89 5.81 9.52 -2.72
CA ARG A 89 5.88 10.02 -1.35
C ARG A 89 5.64 11.52 -1.29
N GLU A 90 6.30 12.30 -2.15
CA GLU A 90 6.15 13.76 -2.19
C GLU A 90 4.74 14.17 -2.62
N THR A 91 4.16 13.49 -3.61
CA THR A 91 2.80 13.76 -4.06
C THR A 91 1.79 13.50 -2.95
N LEU A 92 1.89 12.33 -2.29
CA LEU A 92 1.00 11.97 -1.20
C LEU A 92 1.17 12.87 0.02
N GLN A 93 2.40 13.27 0.36
CA GLN A 93 2.65 14.21 1.46
C GLN A 93 1.97 15.56 1.22
N LYS A 94 2.08 16.11 0.00
CA LYS A 94 1.41 17.37 -0.36
C LYS A 94 -0.11 17.27 -0.34
N LEU A 95 -0.67 16.14 -0.80
CA LEU A 95 -2.11 15.90 -0.71
C LEU A 95 -2.56 15.82 0.75
N ASP A 96 -1.78 15.16 1.61
CA ASP A 96 -2.08 14.96 3.03
C ASP A 96 -2.21 16.26 3.82
N GLU A 97 -1.53 17.34 3.39
CA GLU A 97 -1.57 18.65 4.04
C GLU A 97 -2.97 19.29 4.03
N THR A 98 -3.82 18.88 3.10
CA THR A 98 -5.18 19.41 2.92
C THR A 98 -6.27 18.43 3.33
N GLU A 99 -5.89 17.24 3.78
CA GLU A 99 -6.83 16.23 4.27
C GLU A 99 -7.26 16.56 5.70
N LEU A 100 -8.56 16.41 5.99
CA LEU A 100 -9.03 16.53 7.37
C LEU A 100 -8.33 15.48 8.24
N VAL A 101 -8.42 14.19 7.87
CA VAL A 101 -7.68 13.10 8.54
C VAL A 101 -6.50 12.73 7.66
N PRO A 102 -5.25 13.07 8.03
CA PRO A 102 -4.08 12.74 7.22
C PRO A 102 -3.81 11.23 7.21
N ARG A 103 -3.19 10.70 6.15
CA ARG A 103 -2.64 9.34 6.06
C ARG A 103 -1.53 9.13 7.08
N GLY A 104 -0.71 10.16 7.28
CA GLY A 104 0.48 10.10 8.11
C GLY A 104 1.67 9.42 7.43
N PHE A 105 2.87 9.75 7.91
CA PHE A 105 4.14 9.38 7.26
C PHE A 105 4.29 7.88 6.99
N SER A 106 3.97 7.02 7.98
CA SER A 106 4.15 5.57 7.84
C SER A 106 3.25 4.96 6.78
N TYR A 107 2.04 5.52 6.60
CA TYR A 107 1.12 5.01 5.59
C TYR A 107 1.55 5.47 4.19
N ILE A 108 1.91 6.75 4.04
CA ILE A 108 2.46 7.29 2.78
C ILE A 108 3.70 6.51 2.35
N GLU A 109 4.63 6.24 3.27
CA GLU A 109 5.82 5.46 2.99
C GLU A 109 5.48 4.02 2.57
N GLY A 110 4.49 3.40 3.23
CA GLY A 110 3.96 2.09 2.83
C GLY A 110 3.40 2.08 1.41
N ILE A 111 2.63 3.09 1.02
CA ILE A 111 2.09 3.23 -0.33
C ILE A 111 3.24 3.42 -1.34
N ALA A 112 4.19 4.31 -1.05
CA ALA A 112 5.34 4.57 -1.92
C ALA A 112 6.20 3.31 -2.15
N MET A 113 6.46 2.51 -1.10
CA MET A 113 7.17 1.23 -1.21
C MET A 113 6.42 0.22 -2.09
N VAL A 114 5.09 0.19 -2.03
CA VAL A 114 4.29 -0.68 -2.91
C VAL A 114 4.43 -0.25 -4.38
N PHE A 115 4.44 1.05 -4.68
CA PHE A 115 4.66 1.55 -6.04
C PHE A 115 6.06 1.26 -6.56
N GLU A 116 7.07 1.44 -5.70
CA GLU A 116 8.46 1.04 -5.97
C GLU A 116 8.54 -0.47 -6.27
N GLY A 117 7.95 -1.29 -5.39
CA GLY A 117 7.77 -2.74 -5.51
C GLY A 117 7.20 -3.18 -6.86
N ARG A 118 6.07 -2.58 -7.26
CA ARG A 118 5.41 -2.85 -8.54
C ARG A 118 6.31 -2.49 -9.73
N ASN A 119 7.11 -1.44 -9.61
CA ASN A 119 8.05 -1.06 -10.66
C ASN A 119 9.19 -2.09 -10.79
N TYR A 120 9.71 -2.62 -9.67
CA TYR A 120 10.69 -3.72 -9.71
C TYR A 120 10.17 -4.95 -10.44
N ILE A 121 8.92 -5.34 -10.19
CA ILE A 121 8.30 -6.49 -10.84
C ILE A 121 8.24 -6.30 -12.37
N VAL A 122 7.95 -5.08 -12.84
CA VAL A 122 7.92 -4.75 -14.28
C VAL A 122 9.30 -4.89 -14.91
N ILE A 123 10.35 -4.37 -14.25
CA ILE A 123 11.74 -4.49 -14.75
C ILE A 123 12.15 -5.96 -14.82
N LEU A 124 11.89 -6.74 -13.75
CA LEU A 124 12.22 -8.16 -13.71
C LEU A 124 11.46 -8.97 -14.76
N ALA A 125 10.18 -8.69 -14.97
CA ALA A 125 9.38 -9.36 -16.01
C ALA A 125 9.96 -9.10 -17.41
N ALA A 126 10.32 -7.85 -17.71
CA ALA A 126 10.94 -7.48 -18.99
C ALA A 126 12.33 -8.12 -19.15
N LEU A 127 13.15 -8.09 -18.09
CA LEU A 127 14.49 -8.65 -18.07
C LEU A 127 14.49 -10.16 -18.27
N PHE A 128 13.65 -10.90 -17.53
CA PHE A 128 13.59 -12.36 -17.68
C PHE A 128 13.01 -12.79 -19.02
N THR A 129 12.03 -12.05 -19.54
CA THR A 129 11.50 -12.29 -20.89
C THR A 129 12.60 -12.08 -21.94
N SER A 130 13.32 -10.96 -21.88
CA SER A 130 14.44 -10.65 -22.78
C SER A 130 15.56 -11.68 -22.67
N ALA A 131 15.96 -12.06 -21.45
CA ALA A 131 16.93 -13.13 -21.21
C ALA A 131 16.52 -14.44 -21.86
N ALA A 132 15.26 -14.85 -21.67
CA ALA A 132 14.74 -16.09 -22.21
C ALA A 132 14.74 -16.09 -23.75
N VAL A 133 14.50 -14.95 -24.39
CA VAL A 133 14.67 -14.81 -25.85
C VAL A 133 16.14 -14.93 -26.26
N MET A 134 17.04 -14.27 -25.52
CA MET A 134 18.47 -14.28 -25.81
C MET A 134 19.10 -15.67 -25.67
N PHE A 135 18.66 -16.51 -24.73
CA PHE A 135 19.26 -17.83 -24.51
C PHE A 135 18.47 -19.01 -25.09
N GLY A 136 17.13 -18.92 -25.15
CA GLY A 136 16.26 -20.02 -25.59
C GLY A 136 15.40 -19.75 -26.83
N GLY A 137 15.44 -18.52 -27.36
CA GLY A 137 14.64 -18.10 -28.51
C GLY A 137 13.26 -17.54 -28.15
N TRP A 138 12.51 -17.11 -29.17
CA TRP A 138 11.27 -16.35 -28.95
C TRP A 138 10.18 -17.15 -28.22
N ILE A 139 10.10 -18.46 -28.44
CA ILE A 139 9.11 -19.34 -27.79
C ILE A 139 9.34 -19.39 -26.27
N THR A 140 10.59 -19.58 -25.83
CA THR A 140 10.92 -19.57 -24.40
C THR A 140 10.69 -18.19 -23.79
N GLY A 141 10.96 -17.13 -24.53
CA GLY A 141 10.62 -15.76 -24.17
C GLY A 141 9.13 -15.58 -23.85
N VAL A 142 8.26 -16.02 -24.75
CA VAL A 142 6.79 -15.94 -24.56
C VAL A 142 6.35 -16.74 -23.33
N VAL A 143 6.85 -17.96 -23.15
CA VAL A 143 6.51 -18.79 -21.98
C VAL A 143 6.94 -18.11 -20.68
N VAL A 144 8.19 -17.63 -20.60
CA VAL A 144 8.71 -16.94 -19.42
C VAL A 144 7.95 -15.64 -19.15
N GLY A 145 7.61 -14.88 -20.19
CA GLY A 145 6.83 -13.65 -20.07
C GLY A 145 5.43 -13.90 -19.50
N ILE A 146 4.72 -14.93 -19.98
CA ILE A 146 3.42 -15.33 -19.42
C ILE A 146 3.56 -15.71 -17.95
N VAL A 147 4.57 -16.53 -17.61
CA VAL A 147 4.84 -16.92 -16.21
C VAL A 147 5.13 -15.69 -15.35
N ALA A 148 5.94 -14.75 -15.83
CA ALA A 148 6.25 -13.52 -15.11
C ALA A 148 5.00 -12.66 -14.84
N ILE A 149 4.09 -12.54 -15.82
CA ILE A 149 2.80 -11.87 -15.63
C ILE A 149 1.95 -12.58 -14.57
N VAL A 150 1.88 -13.90 -14.58
CA VAL A 150 1.12 -14.67 -13.57
C VAL A 150 1.73 -14.48 -12.17
N LEU A 151 3.05 -14.62 -12.05
CA LEU A 151 3.77 -14.43 -10.78
C LEU A 151 3.65 -12.99 -10.25
N SER A 152 3.60 -11.99 -11.12
CA SER A 152 3.43 -10.58 -10.74
C SER A 152 2.19 -10.35 -9.87
N SER A 153 1.10 -11.11 -10.12
CA SER A 153 -0.11 -10.98 -9.31
C SER A 153 -0.02 -11.63 -7.93
N LEU A 154 0.83 -12.63 -7.74
CA LEU A 154 1.00 -13.28 -6.43
C LEU A 154 1.77 -12.36 -5.47
N LEU A 155 2.69 -11.55 -6.00
CA LEU A 155 3.49 -10.60 -5.24
C LEU A 155 2.72 -9.30 -4.91
N LYS A 156 1.45 -9.19 -5.32
CA LYS A 156 0.60 -8.00 -5.10
C LYS A 156 0.02 -7.93 -3.67
N SER A 157 -0.13 -9.05 -2.97
CA SER A 157 -0.94 -9.11 -1.75
C SER A 157 -0.13 -9.04 -0.45
N GLY A 158 -0.30 -7.96 0.30
CA GLY A 158 0.01 -7.89 1.74
C GLY A 158 -1.14 -8.40 2.60
N LYS A 159 -0.92 -8.49 3.93
CA LYS A 159 -2.01 -8.78 4.87
C LYS A 159 -2.88 -7.55 5.09
N ASN A 160 -4.15 -7.76 5.41
CA ASN A 160 -5.06 -6.70 5.83
C ASN A 160 -5.44 -6.85 7.31
N MET A 161 -6.00 -5.80 7.90
CA MET A 161 -6.42 -5.76 9.30
C MET A 161 -7.37 -6.90 9.68
N GLY A 162 -8.29 -7.31 8.79
CA GLY A 162 -9.21 -8.41 9.04
C GLY A 162 -8.55 -9.79 9.18
N GLN A 163 -7.28 -9.93 8.78
CA GLN A 163 -6.49 -11.15 8.95
C GLN A 163 -5.65 -11.12 10.24
N ILE A 164 -5.57 -9.99 10.94
CA ILE A 164 -4.78 -9.82 12.17
C ILE A 164 -5.61 -9.36 13.37
N GLY A 165 -6.85 -8.91 13.18
CA GLY A 165 -7.73 -8.52 14.27
C GLY A 165 -9.21 -8.76 13.96
N ALA A 166 -9.96 -9.13 15.00
CA ALA A 166 -11.41 -9.14 14.97
C ALA A 166 -11.93 -7.71 15.13
N VAL A 167 -12.80 -7.27 14.21
CA VAL A 167 -13.32 -5.90 14.16
C VAL A 167 -14.82 -5.95 14.40
N TYR A 168 -15.29 -5.24 15.42
CA TYR A 168 -16.71 -5.19 15.81
C TYR A 168 -17.09 -3.82 16.40
N GLU A 169 -18.36 -3.48 16.27
CA GLU A 169 -18.94 -2.28 16.87
C GLU A 169 -19.09 -2.42 18.38
N VAL A 170 -18.89 -1.30 19.08
CA VAL A 170 -19.15 -1.17 20.51
C VAL A 170 -19.84 0.16 20.82
N PRO A 171 -20.63 0.24 21.91
CA PRO A 171 -21.22 1.50 22.31
C PRO A 171 -20.16 2.52 22.73
N LEU A 172 -20.35 3.77 22.29
CA LEU A 172 -19.64 4.91 22.85
C LEU A 172 -20.29 5.30 24.17
N ARG A 173 -19.49 5.44 25.22
CA ARG A 173 -19.95 5.82 26.57
C ARG A 173 -19.23 7.08 27.00
N VAL A 174 -19.95 7.95 27.71
CA VAL A 174 -19.36 9.13 28.33
C VAL A 174 -19.59 9.09 29.83
N GLU A 175 -18.50 9.14 30.59
CA GLU A 175 -18.53 9.20 32.06
C GLU A 175 -17.88 10.51 32.50
N GLY A 176 -18.70 11.45 32.99
CA GLY A 176 -18.27 12.82 33.24
C GLY A 176 -17.81 13.50 31.95
N ALA A 177 -16.52 13.79 31.87
CA ALA A 177 -15.89 14.37 30.67
C ALA A 177 -15.13 13.32 29.83
N SER A 178 -15.09 12.05 30.23
CA SER A 178 -14.30 11.02 29.57
C SER A 178 -15.12 10.22 28.57
N LEU A 179 -14.66 10.13 27.31
CA LEU A 179 -15.24 9.28 26.28
C LEU A 179 -14.55 7.91 26.26
N TYR A 180 -15.35 6.87 26.10
CA TYR A 180 -14.91 5.48 25.98
C TYR A 180 -15.55 4.80 24.78
N ALA A 181 -14.82 3.87 24.16
CA ALA A 181 -15.37 2.83 23.30
C ALA A 181 -15.39 1.52 24.09
N ALA A 182 -16.57 1.01 24.44
CA ALA A 182 -16.72 0.01 25.50
C ALA A 182 -16.01 0.45 26.79
N ASP A 183 -14.99 -0.28 27.24
CA ASP A 183 -14.19 -0.04 28.43
C ASP A 183 -12.86 0.71 28.15
N ILE A 184 -12.58 1.01 26.88
CA ILE A 184 -11.32 1.62 26.44
C ILE A 184 -11.44 3.15 26.44
N TYR A 185 -10.62 3.81 27.26
CA TYR A 185 -10.56 5.27 27.33
C TYR A 185 -10.02 5.87 26.03
N LEU A 186 -10.73 6.86 25.48
CA LEU A 186 -10.41 7.52 24.23
C LEU A 186 -9.81 8.91 24.46
N MET A 187 -10.61 9.83 25.00
CA MET A 187 -10.22 11.22 25.25
C MET A 187 -11.14 11.90 26.25
N ASN A 188 -10.68 13.04 26.77
CA ASN A 188 -11.51 13.94 27.55
C ASN A 188 -12.18 14.99 26.63
N ILE A 189 -13.48 15.21 26.82
CA ILE A 189 -14.30 16.20 26.13
C ILE A 189 -14.99 17.07 27.19
N GLY A 190 -14.46 18.27 27.37
CA GLY A 190 -14.96 19.21 28.38
C GLY A 190 -16.35 19.76 28.06
N LEU A 191 -16.59 20.16 26.79
CA LEU A 191 -17.83 20.82 26.38
C LEU A 191 -18.99 19.82 26.22
N PRO A 192 -20.14 20.04 26.90
CA PRO A 192 -21.32 19.18 26.78
C PRO A 192 -21.83 19.01 25.34
N ASP A 193 -21.82 20.08 24.56
CA ASP A 193 -22.31 20.06 23.18
C ASP A 193 -21.46 19.15 22.29
N ASN A 194 -20.14 19.15 22.48
CA ASN A 194 -19.23 18.26 21.76
C ASN A 194 -19.47 16.80 22.15
N ARG A 195 -19.72 16.51 23.44
CA ARG A 195 -20.09 15.16 23.88
C ARG A 195 -21.35 14.68 23.16
N LYS A 196 -22.37 15.52 23.09
CA LYS A 196 -23.63 15.20 22.39
C LYS A 196 -23.40 14.97 20.90
N ARG A 197 -22.68 15.85 20.22
CA ARG A 197 -22.35 15.71 18.79
C ARG A 197 -21.60 14.40 18.50
N ILE A 198 -20.66 14.00 19.36
CA ILE A 198 -19.90 12.75 19.20
C ILE A 198 -20.77 11.53 19.48
N LEU A 199 -21.65 11.57 20.48
CA LEU A 199 -22.58 10.46 20.72
C LEU A 199 -23.61 10.31 19.61
N GLU A 200 -24.06 11.42 19.03
CA GLU A 200 -24.99 11.41 17.90
C GLU A 200 -24.33 10.92 16.61
N ASN A 201 -23.09 11.35 16.34
CA ASN A 201 -22.42 11.13 15.06
C ASN A 201 -21.33 10.05 15.05
N GLY A 202 -20.84 9.68 16.23
CA GLY A 202 -19.73 8.76 16.37
C GLY A 202 -20.16 7.31 16.31
N VAL A 203 -19.24 6.49 15.81
CA VAL A 203 -19.33 5.02 15.88
C VAL A 203 -18.13 4.52 16.67
N GLY A 204 -18.41 3.72 17.70
CA GLY A 204 -17.39 3.04 18.50
C GLY A 204 -17.01 1.72 17.83
N ILE A 205 -15.71 1.49 17.63
CA ILE A 205 -15.20 0.22 17.08
C ILE A 205 -14.11 -0.29 18.01
N VAL A 206 -14.05 -1.61 18.19
CA VAL A 206 -12.90 -2.28 18.80
C VAL A 206 -12.25 -3.19 17.77
N ILE A 207 -10.91 -3.16 17.74
CA ILE A 207 -10.09 -4.13 17.01
C ILE A 207 -9.33 -4.97 18.03
N GLU A 208 -9.68 -6.25 18.10
CA GLU A 208 -9.08 -7.21 19.00
C GLU A 208 -7.99 -8.02 18.27
N PRO A 209 -6.72 -7.98 18.71
CA PRO A 209 -5.63 -8.67 18.03
C PRO A 209 -5.77 -10.20 18.13
N LEU A 210 -5.59 -10.92 17.01
CA LEU A 210 -5.70 -12.38 16.99
C LEU A 210 -4.51 -13.12 17.63
N ASN A 211 -3.36 -12.46 17.77
CA ASN A 211 -2.15 -13.02 18.38
C ASN A 211 -1.18 -11.93 18.82
N ALA A 212 -0.10 -12.30 19.52
CA ALA A 212 0.90 -11.37 20.04
C ALA A 212 1.58 -10.51 18.95
N SER A 213 1.86 -11.09 17.78
CA SER A 213 2.43 -10.31 16.65
C SER A 213 1.44 -9.26 16.15
N SER A 214 0.17 -9.63 16.04
CA SER A 214 -0.91 -8.72 15.64
C SER A 214 -1.12 -7.60 16.64
N ARG A 215 -1.01 -7.90 17.95
CA ARG A 215 -1.05 -6.90 19.02
C ARG A 215 0.01 -5.82 18.81
N ILE A 216 1.26 -6.21 18.52
CA ILE A 216 2.34 -5.24 18.28
C ILE A 216 2.07 -4.42 17.03
N THR A 217 1.62 -5.05 15.94
CA THR A 217 1.30 -4.35 14.70
C THR A 217 0.18 -3.32 14.87
N ILE A 218 -0.91 -3.70 15.54
CA ILE A 218 -2.04 -2.81 15.83
C ILE A 218 -1.63 -1.68 16.79
N SER A 219 -0.66 -1.94 17.68
CA SER A 219 -0.13 -0.93 18.58
C SER A 219 0.67 0.18 17.87
N ASN A 220 1.12 -0.02 16.63
CA ASN A 220 1.87 0.99 15.88
C ASN A 220 1.00 2.22 15.55
N LEU A 221 1.49 3.42 15.86
CA LEU A 221 0.74 4.67 15.62
C LEU A 221 0.45 4.92 14.13
N GLY A 222 1.38 4.57 13.24
CA GLY A 222 1.19 4.66 11.80
C GLY A 222 0.06 3.75 11.30
N GLN A 223 -0.02 2.52 11.82
CA GLN A 223 -1.10 1.60 11.50
C GLN A 223 -2.46 2.16 11.95
N ARG A 224 -2.52 2.73 13.16
CA ARG A 224 -3.74 3.35 13.68
C ARG A 224 -4.17 4.54 12.82
N GLN A 225 -3.22 5.38 12.41
CA GLN A 225 -3.49 6.52 11.54
C GLN A 225 -4.01 6.08 10.17
N ALA A 226 -3.44 5.03 9.57
CA ALA A 226 -3.93 4.46 8.32
C ALA A 226 -5.39 4.01 8.43
N ILE A 227 -5.77 3.37 9.55
CA ILE A 227 -7.16 2.96 9.79
C ILE A 227 -8.09 4.18 9.86
N LEU A 228 -7.70 5.21 10.62
CA LEU A 228 -8.51 6.42 10.76
C LEU A 228 -8.65 7.16 9.43
N HIS A 229 -7.57 7.25 8.64
CA HIS A 229 -7.58 7.86 7.33
C HIS A 229 -8.53 7.14 6.38
N ASP A 230 -8.36 5.83 6.19
CA ASP A 230 -9.18 5.03 5.25
C ASP A 230 -10.67 5.11 5.58
N VAL A 231 -11.03 5.01 6.87
CA VAL A 231 -12.43 5.14 7.29
C VAL A 231 -12.98 6.52 6.95
N SER A 232 -12.20 7.56 7.22
CA SER A 232 -12.64 8.96 7.06
C SER A 232 -12.65 9.41 5.60
N SER A 233 -11.75 8.90 4.77
CA SER A 233 -11.69 9.23 3.34
C SER A 233 -12.77 8.50 2.54
N ILE A 234 -13.12 7.25 2.93
CA ILE A 234 -14.12 6.45 2.21
C ILE A 234 -15.55 6.79 2.65
N LEU A 235 -15.79 6.98 3.96
CA LEU A 235 -17.14 7.19 4.50
C LEU A 235 -17.43 8.66 4.85
N GLY A 236 -16.50 9.55 4.50
CA GLY A 236 -16.51 10.94 4.93
C GLY A 236 -16.23 11.09 6.43
N VAL A 237 -16.07 12.33 6.86
CA VAL A 237 -15.93 12.67 8.27
C VAL A 237 -16.82 13.85 8.65
N THR A 238 -17.51 13.74 9.79
CA THR A 238 -18.36 14.78 10.38
C THR A 238 -17.51 15.70 11.25
N ARG A 239 -16.71 16.53 10.60
CA ARG A 239 -15.88 17.58 11.21
C ARG A 239 -15.55 18.64 10.17
N ASP A 240 -15.18 19.82 10.63
CA ASP A 240 -14.60 20.88 9.81
C ASP A 240 -13.20 21.26 10.30
N SER A 241 -12.49 22.04 9.50
CA SER A 241 -11.28 22.74 9.91
C SER A 241 -11.57 23.61 11.15
N GLY A 242 -10.74 23.49 12.18
CA GLY A 242 -10.92 24.26 13.42
C GLY A 242 -11.83 23.63 14.49
N GLU A 243 -12.36 22.41 14.29
CA GLU A 243 -13.10 21.68 15.32
C GLU A 243 -12.27 20.52 15.93
N PRO A 244 -11.35 20.77 16.89
CA PRO A 244 -10.45 19.74 17.41
C PRO A 244 -11.15 18.63 18.19
N ALA A 245 -12.34 18.93 18.73
CA ALA A 245 -13.12 17.96 19.50
C ALA A 245 -13.72 16.85 18.62
N LEU A 246 -14.05 17.13 17.36
CA LEU A 246 -14.64 16.16 16.41
C LEU A 246 -13.55 15.46 15.60
N THR A 247 -12.53 14.94 16.28
CA THR A 247 -11.44 14.23 15.60
C THR A 247 -11.60 12.72 15.79
N PRO A 248 -11.71 11.93 14.70
CA PRO A 248 -11.57 10.48 14.79
C PRO A 248 -10.25 10.11 15.45
N LEU A 249 -10.28 9.13 16.36
CA LEU A 249 -9.07 8.73 17.06
C LEU A 249 -9.10 7.26 17.45
N ALA A 250 -7.91 6.73 17.72
CA ALA A 250 -7.71 5.36 18.14
C ALA A 250 -6.78 5.32 19.37
N LYS A 251 -7.20 4.61 20.42
CA LYS A 251 -6.40 4.36 21.63
C LYS A 251 -6.27 2.88 21.90
N LEU A 252 -5.13 2.51 22.47
CA LEU A 252 -4.84 1.15 22.86
C LEU A 252 -5.25 0.98 24.32
N ASP A 253 -5.93 -0.11 24.61
CA ASP A 253 -6.04 -0.59 25.99
C ASP A 253 -4.69 -1.13 26.45
N LEU A 254 -4.17 -0.57 27.54
CA LEU A 254 -2.89 -0.98 28.11
C LEU A 254 -2.94 -2.36 28.76
N LYS A 255 -4.14 -2.87 29.09
CA LYS A 255 -4.31 -4.15 29.77
C LYS A 255 -4.17 -5.33 28.80
N ASP A 256 -4.88 -5.28 27.68
CA ASP A 256 -5.00 -6.41 26.75
C ASP A 256 -4.58 -6.10 25.31
N GLY A 257 -4.26 -4.85 25.00
CA GLY A 257 -3.81 -4.44 23.67
C GLY A 257 -4.91 -4.39 22.61
N ARG A 258 -6.20 -4.41 22.99
CA ARG A 258 -7.29 -4.05 22.09
C ARG A 258 -7.16 -2.58 21.66
N LEU A 259 -7.54 -2.28 20.43
CA LEU A 259 -7.59 -0.91 19.93
C LEU A 259 -9.04 -0.44 19.94
N GLY A 260 -9.35 0.56 20.76
CA GLY A 260 -10.61 1.28 20.74
C GLY A 260 -10.53 2.46 19.77
N LEU A 261 -11.57 2.63 18.95
CA LEU A 261 -11.69 3.72 18.00
C LEU A 261 -13.01 4.45 18.20
N VAL A 262 -12.97 5.76 17.98
CA VAL A 262 -14.16 6.54 17.62
C VAL A 262 -13.95 7.08 16.23
N THR A 263 -14.88 6.75 15.34
CA THR A 263 -14.96 7.31 13.99
C THR A 263 -16.18 8.23 13.93
N LEU A 264 -16.15 9.24 13.08
CA LEU A 264 -17.25 10.21 12.91
C LEU A 264 -17.68 10.18 11.45
N PRO A 265 -18.21 9.06 10.92
CA PRO A 265 -18.51 8.94 9.50
C PRO A 265 -19.75 9.75 9.11
N GLN A 266 -19.75 10.30 7.90
CA GLN A 266 -20.96 10.90 7.34
C GLN A 266 -21.99 9.82 6.98
N GLU A 267 -21.53 8.67 6.46
CA GLU A 267 -22.37 7.49 6.24
C GLU A 267 -22.25 6.48 7.41
N LYS A 268 -23.27 6.43 8.28
CA LYS A 268 -23.32 5.51 9.45
C LYS A 268 -23.75 4.09 9.10
N ASN A 269 -23.04 3.47 8.16
CA ASN A 269 -23.28 2.08 7.78
C ASN A 269 -22.25 1.17 8.48
N ILE A 270 -22.64 0.57 9.61
CA ILE A 270 -21.75 -0.26 10.44
C ILE A 270 -21.09 -1.40 9.65
N PRO A 271 -21.81 -2.22 8.85
CA PRO A 271 -21.19 -3.22 8.00
C PRO A 271 -20.09 -2.65 7.08
N LYS A 272 -20.34 -1.50 6.45
CA LYS A 272 -19.35 -0.83 5.60
C LYS A 272 -18.14 -0.34 6.40
N ILE A 273 -18.33 0.27 7.57
CA ILE A 273 -17.24 0.71 8.45
C ILE A 273 -16.34 -0.48 8.80
N ILE A 274 -16.92 -1.58 9.26
CA ILE A 274 -16.19 -2.80 9.61
C ILE A 274 -15.44 -3.34 8.38
N GLN A 275 -16.08 -3.35 7.21
CA GLN A 275 -15.46 -3.83 5.96
C GLN A 275 -14.28 -2.94 5.55
N VAL A 276 -14.40 -1.62 5.64
CA VAL A 276 -13.32 -0.68 5.36
C VAL A 276 -12.15 -0.95 6.30
N ILE A 277 -12.40 -1.01 7.61
CA ILE A 277 -11.35 -1.27 8.62
C ILE A 277 -10.67 -2.61 8.35
N LYS A 278 -11.43 -3.68 8.09
CA LYS A 278 -10.87 -5.01 7.79
C LYS A 278 -9.99 -5.02 6.54
N ASN A 279 -10.26 -4.12 5.59
CA ASN A 279 -9.53 -3.99 4.35
C ASN A 279 -8.28 -3.10 4.49
N VAL A 280 -8.10 -2.32 5.56
CA VAL A 280 -6.89 -1.51 5.72
C VAL A 280 -5.64 -2.41 5.63
N PRO A 281 -4.64 -2.06 4.80
CA PRO A 281 -3.43 -2.87 4.66
C PRO A 281 -2.59 -2.81 5.94
N VAL A 282 -1.93 -3.92 6.25
CA VAL A 282 -0.93 -3.96 7.31
C VAL A 282 0.36 -3.33 6.80
N LEU A 283 0.79 -2.24 7.41
CA LEU A 283 1.99 -1.51 7.02
C LEU A 283 3.24 -2.33 7.34
N GLU A 284 4.15 -2.47 6.39
CA GLU A 284 5.42 -3.19 6.60
C GLU A 284 6.23 -2.58 7.75
N SER A 285 6.19 -1.24 7.87
CA SER A 285 6.82 -0.48 8.97
C SER A 285 6.23 -0.79 10.35
N ALA A 286 4.99 -1.31 10.41
CA ALA A 286 4.30 -1.71 11.64
C ALA A 286 4.47 -3.20 11.98
N VAL A 287 4.89 -4.04 11.03
CA VAL A 287 5.09 -5.47 11.28
C VAL A 287 6.30 -5.69 12.20
N ARG A 288 6.09 -6.45 13.27
CA ARG A 288 7.16 -6.97 14.15
C ARG A 288 6.93 -8.47 14.33
N LYS A 289 8.01 -9.25 14.38
CA LYS A 289 7.96 -10.72 14.51
C LYS A 289 8.62 -11.16 15.83
N PRO A 290 7.98 -10.90 16.99
CA PRO A 290 8.55 -11.21 18.30
C PRO A 290 8.84 -12.72 18.48
N ASN A 291 7.97 -13.60 17.97
CA ASN A 291 8.13 -15.06 18.10
C ASN A 291 9.41 -15.61 17.44
N GLN A 292 10.06 -14.86 16.55
CA GLN A 292 11.35 -15.25 15.97
C GLN A 292 12.52 -15.01 16.94
N PHE A 293 12.33 -14.18 17.96
CA PHE A 293 13.33 -13.93 19.00
C PHE A 293 13.38 -15.09 20.01
N ASP A 294 12.23 -15.65 20.38
CA ASP A 294 12.16 -16.79 21.31
C ASP A 294 12.71 -18.08 20.68
N ALA A 295 12.49 -18.29 19.38
CA ALA A 295 13.04 -19.44 18.65
C ALA A 295 14.58 -19.43 18.56
N LYS A 296 15.23 -18.27 18.66
CA LYS A 296 16.71 -18.15 18.64
C LYS A 296 17.38 -18.39 19.99
N LYS A 297 16.61 -18.55 21.08
CA LYS A 297 17.15 -18.88 22.42
C LYS A 297 17.10 -20.37 22.76
N GLN A 298 16.60 -21.20 21.85
CA GLN A 298 16.50 -22.66 22.03
C GLN A 298 17.46 -23.47 21.13
N VAL A 299 18.48 -22.82 20.58
CA VAL A 299 19.59 -23.45 19.83
C VAL A 299 20.89 -23.03 20.49
#